data_AF-A0A9W8RSB8-F1
#
_entry.id   AF-A0A9W8RSB8-F1
#
_cell.length_a   1.000
_cell.length_b   1.000
_cell.length_c   1.000
_cell.angle_alpha   90.00
_cell.angle_beta   90.00
_cell.angle_gamma   90.00
#
_symmetry.space_group_name_H-M   'P 1'
#
loop_
_entity.id
_entity.type
_entity.pdbx_description
1 polymer ?
#
loop_
_entity_poly.entity_id
_entity_poly.type
_entity_poly.pdbx_seq_one_letter_code
_entity_poly.pdbx_strand_id
1 'polypeptide(L)'
;MSQLTLCTYITLIIDNLSYYPHGSIQETINSDALIPITLLTTEEIFGDLEGILKLFDSRDDVFVPDFGAILVEKTGDNSSQVVQGGARQIYHLDQIRTLDGFSELPSGPYFLHGPNLHQAWRLYDDDFEAFTAGVIPDDLDQPNEFQPLTSSSIQGDSVTVPVPSRLYYPQPSPRKPLSGIRISISDTIPLKGTYTTFSSRAWKSLYKNASNTTAEYAQKLLDEGAVIVGKTKTSQFGTAAEWIDQQAPWSVRGDGYQRIKGGTVGAAAALAGYEWLDRSVGIDDGRVVPGNGIYSLIQSEEDTTKDIITTSNFDRTRLFSRSLKGLLDITNPKNKLHEPILSTEVLIPKDLSSADETQDAVITDFVSILQDFLDVQAEYIDVGKIWDKNPPAEASGEGMQAFMQNMKAPFRSWCYDYYHAFDEFRRQYRQKFRYEPFTEATPQFFWFVCPP
;
A
#
# COMPACT_ATOMS: atom_id res chain seq x y z
N MET A 1 11.49 28.14 -23.69
CA MET A 1 12.55 27.11 -23.78
C MET A 1 12.08 25.93 -22.96
N SER A 2 11.78 24.81 -23.61
CA SER A 2 11.46 23.55 -22.95
C SER A 2 12.75 22.96 -22.38
N GLN A 3 12.90 22.96 -21.06
CA GLN A 3 13.90 22.12 -20.38
C GLN A 3 13.53 20.67 -20.65
N LEU A 4 14.30 20.00 -21.51
CA LEU A 4 14.31 18.55 -21.61
C LEU A 4 15.03 18.02 -20.36
N THR A 5 14.28 17.56 -19.38
CA THR A 5 14.84 16.80 -18.25
C THR A 5 14.99 15.35 -18.70
N LEU A 6 16.23 14.92 -18.97
CA LEU A 6 16.55 13.49 -19.05
C LEU A 6 16.54 12.95 -17.61
N CYS A 7 15.46 12.28 -17.21
CA CYS A 7 15.47 11.40 -16.04
C CYS A 7 16.06 10.05 -16.48
N THR A 8 17.39 9.93 -16.49
CA THR A 8 18.04 8.63 -16.71
C THR A 8 17.99 7.87 -15.38
N TYR A 9 17.11 6.88 -15.27
CA TYR A 9 17.08 5.97 -14.12
C TYR A 9 18.29 5.04 -14.21
N ILE A 10 19.23 5.14 -13.27
CA ILE A 10 20.37 4.24 -13.18
C ILE A 10 19.99 3.12 -12.21
N THR A 11 19.91 1.89 -12.73
CA THR A 11 19.74 0.68 -11.91
C THR A 11 21.10 0.03 -11.69
N LEU A 12 21.40 -0.34 -10.44
CA LEU A 12 22.60 -1.07 -10.06
C LEU A 12 22.26 -2.50 -9.66
N ILE A 13 23.14 -3.47 -9.91
CA ILE A 13 23.01 -4.83 -9.42
C ILE A 13 24.12 -5.11 -8.38
N ILE A 14 23.74 -5.51 -7.17
CA ILE A 14 24.64 -6.00 -6.11
C ILE A 14 24.08 -7.31 -5.59
N ASP A 15 24.93 -8.34 -5.52
CA ASP A 15 24.53 -9.69 -5.11
C ASP A 15 23.23 -10.19 -5.80
N ASN A 16 23.12 -9.95 -7.11
CA ASN A 16 21.93 -10.23 -7.94
C ASN A 16 20.65 -9.47 -7.56
N LEU A 17 20.73 -8.47 -6.68
CA LEU A 17 19.63 -7.58 -6.33
C LEU A 17 19.73 -6.26 -7.06
N SER A 18 18.61 -5.78 -7.58
CA SER A 18 18.53 -4.50 -8.27
C SER A 18 18.30 -3.35 -7.29
N TYR A 19 18.98 -2.23 -7.48
CA TYR A 19 18.91 -1.05 -6.64
C TYR A 19 18.75 0.24 -7.45
N TYR A 20 18.08 1.22 -6.85
CA TYR A 20 17.96 2.58 -7.33
C TYR A 20 18.62 3.56 -6.33
N PRO A 21 19.63 4.36 -6.75
CA PRO A 21 20.20 5.41 -5.93
C PRO A 21 19.28 6.65 -5.92
N HIS A 22 18.77 7.04 -4.74
CA HIS A 22 17.90 8.23 -4.57
C HIS A 22 18.56 9.33 -3.71
N GLY A 23 18.28 10.60 -4.00
CA GLY A 23 18.93 11.77 -3.36
C GLY A 23 20.25 12.17 -4.04
N SER A 24 20.97 13.19 -3.56
CA SER A 24 22.37 13.46 -3.94
C SER A 24 23.01 14.49 -3.01
N ILE A 25 24.24 14.27 -2.54
CA ILE A 25 25.00 15.17 -1.64
C ILE A 25 26.50 15.20 -2.02
N GLN A 26 27.06 16.31 -2.53
CA GLN A 26 28.36 16.38 -3.26
C GLN A 26 29.69 16.41 -2.42
N GLU A 27 30.72 15.57 -2.68
CA GLU A 27 32.19 15.88 -2.84
C GLU A 27 33.12 14.76 -3.46
N THR A 28 34.13 15.18 -4.24
CA THR A 28 34.95 14.44 -5.23
C THR A 28 35.58 13.07 -4.88
N ILE A 29 35.07 11.99 -5.52
CA ILE A 29 35.77 10.72 -5.81
C ILE A 29 35.44 10.31 -7.26
N ASN A 30 36.25 9.43 -7.89
CA ASN A 30 36.18 8.98 -9.30
C ASN A 30 34.75 8.92 -9.91
N SER A 31 34.52 9.55 -11.07
CA SER A 31 33.19 10.00 -11.53
C SER A 31 32.22 8.93 -12.05
N ASP A 32 32.66 7.69 -12.28
CA ASP A 32 31.89 6.74 -13.10
C ASP A 32 31.45 5.47 -12.35
N ALA A 33 31.82 5.31 -11.07
CA ALA A 33 31.49 4.13 -10.28
C ALA A 33 30.47 4.45 -9.17
N LEU A 34 29.39 3.67 -9.12
CA LEU A 34 28.46 3.59 -7.99
C LEU A 34 29.03 2.57 -6.99
N ILE A 35 29.42 3.04 -5.81
CA ILE A 35 30.09 2.24 -4.80
C ILE A 35 29.14 2.00 -3.62
N PRO A 36 28.79 0.74 -3.27
CA PRO A 36 28.03 0.45 -2.07
C PRO A 36 28.88 0.71 -0.82
N ILE A 37 28.30 1.42 0.13
CA ILE A 37 28.94 1.73 1.41
C ILE A 37 27.94 1.59 2.56
N THR A 38 28.44 1.44 3.78
CA THR A 38 27.64 1.61 5.00
C THR A 38 28.06 2.88 5.71
N LEU A 39 27.10 3.77 5.94
CA LEU A 39 27.30 4.99 6.72
C LEU A 39 27.04 4.68 8.21
N LEU A 40 28.00 5.00 9.08
CA LEU A 40 27.97 4.70 10.52
C LEU A 40 28.55 5.86 11.34
N THR A 41 28.09 6.03 12.58
CA THR A 41 28.70 6.94 13.56
C THR A 41 30.03 6.41 14.08
N THR A 42 30.85 7.27 14.68
CA THR A 42 32.10 6.89 15.37
C THR A 42 31.89 5.75 16.37
N GLU A 43 30.86 5.85 17.22
CA GLU A 43 30.57 4.83 18.24
C GLU A 43 30.18 3.48 17.62
N GLU A 44 29.46 3.49 16.51
CA GLU A 44 29.07 2.28 15.79
C GLU A 44 30.27 1.60 15.10
N ILE A 45 31.20 2.39 14.54
CA ILE A 45 32.41 1.85 13.89
C ILE A 45 33.37 1.23 14.90
N PHE A 46 33.61 1.91 16.02
CA PHE A 46 34.61 1.48 17.01
C PHE A 46 34.02 0.67 18.17
N GLY A 47 32.71 0.41 18.16
CA GLY A 47 31.99 -0.47 19.08
C GLY A 47 31.91 -1.93 18.59
N ASP A 48 30.74 -2.57 18.75
CA ASP A 48 30.46 -3.92 18.22
C ASP A 48 30.00 -3.87 16.75
N LEU A 49 30.94 -3.50 15.87
CA LEU A 49 30.69 -3.35 14.44
C LEU A 49 30.09 -4.62 13.80
N GLU A 50 30.61 -5.81 14.14
CA GLU A 50 30.09 -7.07 13.61
C GLU A 50 28.67 -7.36 14.08
N GLY A 51 28.37 -7.06 15.35
CA GLY A 51 27.02 -7.14 15.87
C GLY A 51 26.06 -6.19 15.15
N ILE A 52 26.51 -4.96 14.85
CA ILE A 52 25.72 -3.95 14.12
C ILE A 52 25.44 -4.38 12.68
N LEU A 53 26.45 -4.82 11.93
CA LEU A 53 26.26 -5.25 10.54
C LEU A 53 25.35 -6.49 10.45
N LYS A 54 25.47 -7.43 11.40
CA LYS A 54 24.54 -8.56 11.51
C LYS A 54 23.13 -8.12 11.88
N LEU A 55 22.99 -7.09 12.73
CA LEU A 55 21.69 -6.53 13.07
C LEU A 55 21.03 -5.90 11.84
N PHE A 56 21.79 -5.14 11.04
CA PHE A 56 21.32 -4.55 9.78
C PHE A 56 20.82 -5.63 8.82
N ASP A 57 21.64 -6.66 8.55
CA ASP A 57 21.29 -7.81 7.70
C ASP A 57 20.03 -8.56 8.20
N SER A 58 19.86 -8.67 9.53
CA SER A 58 18.70 -9.37 10.09
C SER A 58 17.40 -8.56 10.10
N ARG A 59 17.47 -7.23 10.02
CA ARG A 59 16.31 -6.33 10.17
C ARG A 59 15.91 -5.59 8.91
N ASP A 60 16.82 -5.47 7.95
CA ASP A 60 16.63 -4.70 6.75
C ASP A 60 16.77 -5.58 5.51
N ASP A 61 15.71 -5.61 4.72
CA ASP A 61 15.62 -6.39 3.49
C ASP A 61 16.29 -5.68 2.29
N VAL A 62 16.86 -4.49 2.50
CA VAL A 62 17.61 -3.72 1.50
C VAL A 62 19.12 -3.87 1.69
N PHE A 63 19.59 -3.81 2.94
CA PHE A 63 20.97 -4.08 3.31
C PHE A 63 21.35 -5.52 2.95
N VAL A 64 22.55 -5.68 2.38
CA VAL A 64 23.20 -6.97 2.15
C VAL A 64 24.65 -6.88 2.61
N PRO A 65 25.31 -8.00 2.94
CA PRO A 65 26.67 -8.00 3.49
C PRO A 65 27.71 -7.23 2.65
N ASP A 66 27.51 -7.12 1.34
CA ASP A 66 28.37 -6.35 0.43
C ASP A 66 28.44 -4.85 0.77
N PHE A 67 27.38 -4.27 1.32
CA PHE A 67 27.43 -2.89 1.84
C PHE A 67 28.42 -2.73 2.99
N GLY A 68 28.71 -3.82 3.71
CA GLY A 68 29.67 -3.86 4.81
C GLY A 68 31.14 -3.93 4.38
N ALA A 69 31.45 -3.92 3.08
CA ALA A 69 32.84 -3.94 2.60
C ALA A 69 33.55 -2.59 2.80
N ILE A 70 32.81 -1.50 2.61
CA ILE A 70 33.30 -0.12 2.73
C ILE A 70 32.47 0.61 3.78
N LEU A 71 33.14 1.12 4.81
CA LEU A 71 32.50 1.84 5.91
C LEU A 71 32.87 3.32 5.84
N VAL A 72 31.88 4.18 5.99
CA VAL A 72 32.07 5.63 6.01
C VAL A 72 31.64 6.18 7.36
N GLU A 73 32.55 6.88 8.01
CA GLU A 73 32.28 7.53 9.30
C GLU A 73 31.53 8.84 9.13
N LYS A 74 30.44 9.00 9.90
CA LYS A 74 29.81 10.29 10.19
C LYS A 74 30.61 11.00 11.28
N THR A 75 31.58 11.84 10.90
CA THR A 75 32.36 12.62 11.88
C THR A 75 31.46 13.62 12.59
N GLY A 76 31.47 13.63 13.93
CA GLY A 76 30.98 14.76 14.73
C GLY A 76 32.02 15.88 14.84
N ASP A 77 31.63 17.06 15.35
CA ASP A 77 32.46 18.30 15.42
C ASP A 77 33.83 18.16 16.12
N ASN A 78 34.09 17.05 16.81
CA ASN A 78 35.35 16.78 17.50
C ASN A 78 35.98 15.46 17.02
N SER A 79 36.52 15.41 15.80
CA SER A 79 37.33 14.26 15.40
C SER A 79 38.76 14.35 15.97
N SER A 80 39.07 13.42 16.87
CA SER A 80 40.44 13.04 17.19
C SER A 80 40.89 12.03 16.14
N GLN A 81 42.04 12.25 15.51
CA GLN A 81 42.64 11.34 14.55
C GLN A 81 42.76 9.92 15.11
N VAL A 82 42.29 8.88 14.39
CA VAL A 82 42.55 7.49 14.82
C VAL A 82 42.72 6.50 13.65
N VAL A 83 43.91 5.89 13.65
CA VAL A 83 44.28 4.45 13.58
C VAL A 83 43.53 3.50 12.62
N GLN A 84 44.33 2.86 11.75
CA GLN A 84 43.99 1.66 10.97
C GLN A 84 43.51 0.49 11.84
N GLY A 85 42.35 -0.09 11.51
CA GLY A 85 41.87 -1.34 12.11
C GLY A 85 41.17 -2.28 11.11
N GLY A 86 41.82 -3.39 10.75
CA GLY A 86 41.18 -4.58 10.16
C GLY A 86 41.22 -4.73 8.62
N ALA A 87 40.50 -5.75 8.12
CA ALA A 87 40.43 -6.15 6.70
C ALA A 87 39.44 -5.31 5.83
N ARG A 88 38.67 -4.41 6.44
CA ARG A 88 37.70 -3.53 5.76
C ARG A 88 38.29 -2.15 5.50
N GLN A 89 37.82 -1.50 4.44
CA GLN A 89 38.19 -0.12 4.15
C GLN A 89 37.28 0.83 4.93
N ILE A 90 37.86 1.55 5.88
CA ILE A 90 37.19 2.63 6.60
C ILE A 90 37.64 3.95 5.98
N TYR A 91 36.67 4.73 5.51
CA TYR A 91 36.90 6.08 5.02
C TYR A 91 36.35 7.07 6.04
N HIS A 92 37.20 8.03 6.39
CA HIS A 92 36.79 9.23 7.12
C HIS A 92 36.50 10.30 6.10
N LEU A 93 35.34 10.94 6.19
CA LEU A 93 35.03 12.11 5.40
C LEU A 93 35.66 13.37 6.02
N ASP A 94 36.92 13.29 6.44
CA ASP A 94 37.68 14.42 7.01
C ASP A 94 37.88 15.57 6.01
N GLN A 95 37.67 15.29 4.72
CA GLN A 95 37.75 16.27 3.64
C GLN A 95 36.39 16.92 3.29
N ILE A 96 35.26 16.38 3.77
CA ILE A 96 33.91 16.92 3.55
C ILE A 96 33.45 17.71 4.79
N ARG A 97 34.15 18.79 5.12
CA ARG A 97 33.81 19.67 6.26
C ARG A 97 32.66 20.66 5.97
N THR A 98 31.85 20.44 4.94
CA THR A 98 31.05 21.51 4.31
C THR A 98 29.60 21.17 4.00
N LEU A 99 29.09 19.98 4.35
CA LEU A 99 27.70 19.61 4.06
C LEU A 99 26.84 19.66 5.33
N ASP A 100 26.08 20.75 5.47
CA ASP A 100 24.99 20.90 6.44
C ASP A 100 24.07 19.66 6.36
N GLY A 101 23.84 18.98 7.49
CA GLY A 101 22.94 17.83 7.60
C GLY A 101 23.55 16.44 7.41
N PHE A 102 24.84 16.31 7.06
CA PHE A 102 25.47 14.98 6.89
C PHE A 102 25.48 14.14 8.18
N SER A 103 25.72 14.80 9.31
CA SER A 103 25.66 14.17 10.65
C SER A 103 24.24 13.73 11.05
N GLU A 104 23.21 14.28 10.40
CA GLU A 104 21.80 13.95 10.64
C GLU A 104 21.33 12.75 9.82
N LEU A 105 22.12 12.29 8.83
CA LEU A 105 21.77 11.13 8.02
C LEU A 105 21.70 9.86 8.87
N PRO A 106 20.70 8.99 8.65
CA PRO A 106 20.58 7.73 9.37
C PRO A 106 21.69 6.74 8.99
N SER A 107 22.07 5.88 9.93
CA SER A 107 23.06 4.82 9.68
C SER A 107 22.45 3.75 8.79
N GLY A 108 23.20 3.20 7.84
CA GLY A 108 22.67 2.20 6.92
C GLY A 108 23.38 2.13 5.58
N PRO A 109 22.82 1.38 4.61
CA PRO A 109 23.40 1.22 3.28
C PRO A 109 23.27 2.52 2.48
N TYR A 110 24.26 2.88 1.66
CA TYR A 110 24.18 4.01 0.72
C TYR A 110 25.00 3.70 -0.54
N PHE A 111 24.78 4.49 -1.59
CA PHE A 111 25.64 4.53 -2.76
C PHE A 111 26.43 5.83 -2.80
N LEU A 112 27.74 5.70 -2.95
CA LEU A 112 28.59 6.82 -3.32
C LEU A 112 28.73 6.85 -4.85
N HIS A 113 28.38 7.98 -5.46
CA HIS A 113 28.51 8.20 -6.90
C HIS A 113 29.17 9.53 -7.19
N GLY A 114 30.45 9.46 -7.57
CA GLY A 114 31.27 10.66 -7.71
C GLY A 114 31.25 11.44 -6.41
N PRO A 115 30.70 12.67 -6.41
CA PRO A 115 30.55 13.44 -5.20
C PRO A 115 29.33 13.04 -4.36
N ASN A 116 28.34 12.39 -4.94
CA ASN A 116 27.02 12.30 -4.35
C ASN A 116 26.82 11.08 -3.46
N LEU A 117 26.26 11.28 -2.27
CA LEU A 117 25.68 10.21 -1.47
C LEU A 117 24.20 10.01 -1.81
N HIS A 118 23.80 8.76 -2.03
CA HIS A 118 22.43 8.36 -2.38
C HIS A 118 21.93 7.27 -1.43
N GLN A 119 20.70 7.36 -0.96
CA GLN A 119 20.05 6.26 -0.26
C GLN A 119 19.93 5.05 -1.19
N ALA A 120 20.21 3.86 -0.66
CA ALA A 120 19.96 2.59 -1.31
C ALA A 120 18.47 2.24 -1.20
N TRP A 121 17.80 2.17 -2.35
CA TRP A 121 16.45 1.63 -2.47
C TRP A 121 16.53 0.33 -3.27
N ARG A 122 15.99 -0.77 -2.72
CA ARG A 122 15.92 -2.04 -3.45
C ARG A 122 14.76 -1.98 -4.43
N LEU A 123 14.97 -2.47 -5.64
CA LEU A 123 13.95 -2.67 -6.66
C LEU A 123 13.45 -4.11 -6.57
N TYR A 124 12.26 -4.28 -6.03
CA TYR A 124 11.58 -5.59 -5.99
C TYR A 124 10.77 -5.80 -7.27
N ASP A 125 10.89 -6.97 -7.86
CA ASP A 125 10.03 -7.38 -8.98
C ASP A 125 8.59 -7.61 -8.48
N ASP A 126 7.60 -7.14 -9.23
CA ASP A 126 6.19 -7.34 -8.92
C ASP A 126 5.71 -8.73 -9.38
N ASP A 127 6.29 -9.79 -8.81
CA ASP A 127 5.95 -11.20 -9.09
C ASP A 127 4.46 -11.56 -8.97
N PHE A 128 3.71 -10.87 -8.09
CA PHE A 128 2.28 -11.06 -7.91
C PHE A 128 1.44 -10.16 -8.80
N GLU A 129 2.09 -9.34 -9.64
CA GLU A 129 1.46 -8.40 -10.56
C GLU A 129 0.40 -7.53 -9.87
N ALA A 130 0.68 -7.12 -8.64
CA ALA A 130 -0.26 -6.44 -7.77
C ALA A 130 -0.23 -4.92 -7.95
N PHE A 131 0.86 -4.37 -8.49
CA PHE A 131 1.10 -2.94 -8.61
C PHE A 131 0.77 -2.42 -10.01
N THR A 132 0.18 -1.22 -10.06
CA THR A 132 0.12 -0.42 -11.28
C THR A 132 1.47 0.27 -11.52
N ALA A 133 2.11 0.73 -10.44
CA ALA A 133 3.47 1.28 -10.45
C ALA A 133 4.03 1.36 -9.01
N GLY A 134 5.34 1.17 -8.88
CA GLY A 134 6.09 1.67 -7.73
C GLY A 134 6.25 3.20 -7.80
N VAL A 135 6.42 3.86 -6.65
CA VAL A 135 6.54 5.33 -6.59
C VAL A 135 7.74 5.77 -5.78
N ILE A 136 8.29 6.92 -6.15
CA ILE A 136 9.44 7.55 -5.52
C ILE A 136 9.06 8.98 -5.16
N PRO A 137 9.26 9.44 -3.92
CA PRO A 137 8.96 10.81 -3.54
C PRO A 137 9.99 11.80 -4.11
N ASP A 138 9.57 13.04 -4.29
CA ASP A 138 10.42 14.18 -4.66
C ASP A 138 11.39 14.56 -3.53
N ASP A 139 10.94 14.47 -2.29
CA ASP A 139 11.70 14.76 -1.08
C ASP A 139 11.59 13.59 -0.08
N LEU A 140 12.69 13.28 0.62
CA LEU A 140 12.77 12.14 1.54
C LEU A 140 12.17 12.42 2.92
N ASP A 141 12.15 13.68 3.35
CA ASP A 141 11.73 14.08 4.70
C ASP A 141 10.28 14.61 4.71
N GLN A 142 9.90 15.34 3.66
CA GLN A 142 8.58 15.94 3.48
C GLN A 142 8.06 15.71 2.04
N PRO A 143 7.67 14.46 1.71
CA PRO A 143 7.14 14.14 0.39
C PRO A 143 5.93 15.00 0.04
N ASN A 144 5.98 15.66 -1.12
CA ASN A 144 4.87 16.46 -1.64
C ASN A 144 4.39 15.92 -2.98
N GLU A 145 5.30 15.43 -3.81
CA GLU A 145 5.01 14.87 -5.13
C GLU A 145 5.72 13.53 -5.31
N PHE A 146 5.13 12.65 -6.10
CA PHE A 146 5.62 11.30 -6.33
C PHE A 146 5.78 11.03 -7.81
N GLN A 147 6.88 10.41 -8.17
CA GLN A 147 7.15 9.96 -9.52
C GLN A 147 6.94 8.45 -9.61
N PRO A 148 6.03 7.97 -10.49
CA PRO A 148 5.96 6.56 -10.84
C PRO A 148 7.29 6.09 -11.43
N LEU A 149 7.83 4.99 -10.92
CA LEU A 149 9.05 4.39 -11.46
C LEU A 149 8.74 3.70 -12.79
N THR A 150 9.53 3.99 -13.82
CA THR A 150 9.40 3.38 -15.16
C THR A 150 10.40 2.25 -15.39
N SER A 151 10.72 1.49 -14.33
CA SER A 151 11.62 0.34 -14.40
C SER A 151 10.81 -0.96 -14.44
N SER A 152 11.30 -1.93 -15.20
CA SER A 152 10.77 -3.29 -15.26
C SER A 152 11.71 -4.27 -14.58
N SER A 153 11.23 -5.47 -14.30
CA SER A 153 12.07 -6.60 -13.97
C SER A 153 13.13 -6.83 -15.05
N ILE A 154 14.17 -7.59 -14.71
CA ILE A 154 15.24 -7.95 -15.66
C ILE A 154 14.67 -8.71 -16.88
N GLN A 155 13.61 -9.50 -16.67
CA GLN A 155 12.94 -10.24 -17.73
C GLN A 155 11.92 -9.39 -18.51
N GLY A 156 11.56 -8.21 -18.00
CA GLY A 156 10.63 -7.28 -18.63
C GLY A 156 9.16 -7.69 -18.54
N ASP A 157 8.83 -8.62 -17.64
CA ASP A 157 7.49 -9.21 -17.45
C ASP A 157 6.69 -8.56 -16.31
N SER A 158 7.36 -7.88 -15.38
CA SER A 158 6.71 -7.16 -14.27
C SER A 158 7.30 -5.76 -14.08
N VAL A 159 6.55 -4.90 -13.39
CA VAL A 159 7.07 -3.60 -12.91
C VAL A 159 7.98 -3.84 -11.71
N THR A 160 8.87 -2.89 -11.39
CA THR A 160 9.58 -2.92 -10.12
C THR A 160 9.02 -1.92 -9.11
N VAL A 161 9.05 -2.29 -7.84
CA VAL A 161 8.66 -1.46 -6.71
C VAL A 161 9.92 -1.00 -5.98
N PRO A 162 10.21 0.31 -5.93
CA PRO A 162 11.35 0.84 -5.21
C PRO A 162 11.02 0.91 -3.71
N VAL A 163 11.86 0.28 -2.89
CA VAL A 163 11.65 0.14 -1.45
C VAL A 163 12.88 0.64 -0.69
N PRO A 164 12.74 1.66 0.18
CA PRO A 164 13.86 2.19 0.96
C PRO A 164 14.24 1.25 2.11
N SER A 165 15.51 1.32 2.53
CA SER A 165 15.99 0.63 3.73
C SER A 165 15.17 1.01 4.97
N ARG A 166 14.86 0.03 5.82
CA ARG A 166 14.19 0.25 7.11
C ARG A 166 15.06 1.04 8.08
N LEU A 167 16.38 1.03 7.86
CA LEU A 167 17.36 1.68 8.72
C LEU A 167 17.32 3.21 8.63
N TYR A 168 16.68 3.76 7.59
CA TYR A 168 16.55 5.21 7.43
C TYR A 168 15.52 5.85 8.34
N TYR A 169 14.66 5.05 8.97
CA TYR A 169 13.52 5.56 9.70
C TYR A 169 13.73 5.39 11.21
N PRO A 170 13.45 6.43 12.02
CA PRO A 170 13.46 6.28 13.46
C PRO A 170 12.34 5.35 13.90
N GLN A 171 12.45 4.81 15.11
CA GLN A 171 11.38 4.01 15.71
C GLN A 171 10.08 4.81 15.81
N PRO A 172 8.91 4.16 15.66
CA PRO A 172 7.61 4.80 15.82
C PRO A 172 7.52 5.63 17.11
N SER A 173 6.94 6.82 16.98
CA SER A 173 6.74 7.76 18.10
C SER A 173 5.30 8.28 18.11
N PRO A 174 4.79 8.87 19.21
CA PRO A 174 3.45 9.44 19.22
C PRO A 174 3.18 10.50 18.13
N ARG A 175 4.22 11.16 17.62
CA ARG A 175 4.11 12.15 16.53
C ARG A 175 4.16 11.50 15.15
N LYS A 176 5.07 10.54 14.96
CA LYS A 176 5.21 9.73 13.74
C LYS A 176 4.98 8.24 14.06
N PRO A 177 3.73 7.84 14.31
CA PRO A 177 3.41 6.48 14.75
C PRO A 177 3.52 5.43 13.64
N LEU A 178 3.54 5.84 12.37
CA LEU A 178 3.76 4.98 11.22
C LEU A 178 5.19 5.10 10.66
N SER A 179 6.12 5.67 11.43
CA SER A 179 7.52 5.85 11.02
C SER A 179 8.13 4.56 10.46
N GLY A 180 8.51 4.59 9.18
CA GLY A 180 9.16 3.47 8.48
C GLY A 180 8.22 2.32 8.07
N ILE A 181 6.92 2.44 8.31
CA ILE A 181 5.92 1.46 7.87
C ILE A 181 5.68 1.65 6.38
N ARG A 182 6.00 0.63 5.58
CA ARG A 182 5.83 0.63 4.13
C ARG A 182 4.39 0.28 3.76
N ILE A 183 3.74 1.16 3.01
CA ILE A 183 2.32 1.08 2.67
C ILE A 183 2.12 1.16 1.16
N SER A 184 1.28 0.29 0.63
CA SER A 184 0.72 0.45 -0.71
C SER A 184 -0.66 1.09 -0.62
N ILE A 185 -1.01 1.92 -1.60
CA ILE A 185 -2.32 2.55 -1.68
C ILE A 185 -3.01 2.17 -3.00
N SER A 186 -4.33 2.09 -3.01
CA SER A 186 -5.09 1.81 -4.23
C SER A 186 -4.81 2.84 -5.32
N ASP A 187 -4.79 2.39 -6.57
CA ASP A 187 -4.72 3.22 -7.79
C ASP A 187 -5.74 4.37 -7.80
N THR A 188 -6.89 4.19 -7.15
CA THR A 188 -7.98 5.17 -7.06
C THR A 188 -7.79 6.24 -5.98
N ILE A 189 -6.75 6.15 -5.15
CA ILE A 189 -6.39 7.16 -4.15
C ILE A 189 -5.42 8.15 -4.80
N PRO A 190 -5.83 9.41 -5.07
CA PRO A 190 -4.93 10.41 -5.65
C PRO A 190 -3.66 10.59 -4.81
N LEU A 191 -2.52 10.54 -5.51
CA LEU A 191 -1.21 10.84 -4.97
C LEU A 191 -0.53 11.73 -6.01
N LYS A 192 -0.13 12.93 -5.62
CA LYS A 192 0.36 13.95 -6.54
C LYS A 192 1.53 13.41 -7.36
N GLY A 193 1.53 13.65 -8.66
CA GLY A 193 2.53 13.15 -9.61
C GLY A 193 2.28 11.71 -10.12
N THR A 194 1.30 10.98 -9.57
CA THR A 194 0.91 9.63 -10.02
C THR A 194 -0.38 9.64 -10.85
N TYR A 195 -0.69 8.51 -11.50
CA TYR A 195 -1.88 8.34 -12.32
C TYR A 195 -2.90 7.46 -11.61
N THR A 196 -4.19 7.72 -11.85
CA THR A 196 -5.27 6.75 -11.60
C THR A 196 -5.68 6.13 -12.91
N THR A 197 -5.76 4.80 -12.95
CA THR A 197 -5.94 4.03 -14.17
C THR A 197 -7.22 3.22 -14.22
N PHE A 198 -7.81 2.89 -13.06
CA PHE A 198 -8.94 1.95 -12.94
C PHE A 198 -8.69 0.65 -13.70
N SER A 199 -7.44 0.20 -13.83
CA SER A 199 -7.06 -0.93 -14.68
C SER A 199 -7.72 -0.89 -16.08
N SER A 200 -7.89 0.31 -16.64
CA SER A 200 -8.62 0.56 -17.89
C SER A 200 -7.76 1.32 -18.88
N ARG A 201 -7.64 0.78 -20.10
CA ARG A 201 -6.99 1.49 -21.21
C ARG A 201 -7.83 2.69 -21.64
N ALA A 202 -9.15 2.57 -21.61
CA ALA A 202 -10.06 3.66 -21.93
C ALA A 202 -9.88 4.84 -20.96
N TRP A 203 -9.84 4.58 -19.65
CA TRP A 203 -9.58 5.62 -18.64
C TRP A 203 -8.25 6.34 -18.88
N LYS A 204 -7.15 5.58 -19.00
CA LYS A 204 -5.80 6.12 -19.27
C LYS A 204 -5.73 6.94 -20.57
N SER A 205 -6.47 6.55 -21.60
CA SER A 205 -6.47 7.29 -22.88
C SER A 205 -7.15 8.66 -22.77
N LEU A 206 -8.16 8.79 -21.90
CA LEU A 206 -8.86 10.03 -21.65
C LEU A 206 -8.08 10.94 -20.69
N TYR A 207 -7.72 10.40 -19.52
CA TYR A 207 -7.04 11.10 -18.43
C TYR A 207 -5.53 10.79 -18.46
N LYS A 208 -4.78 11.61 -19.20
CA LYS A 208 -3.34 11.44 -19.43
C LYS A 208 -2.44 12.18 -18.45
N ASN A 209 -3.01 13.06 -17.63
CA ASN A 209 -2.23 13.87 -16.71
C ASN A 209 -2.13 13.15 -15.38
N ALA A 210 -0.97 13.28 -14.72
CA ALA A 210 -0.81 12.88 -13.34
C ALA A 210 -1.74 13.72 -12.44
N SER A 211 -2.10 13.16 -11.29
CA SER A 211 -2.83 13.88 -10.25
C SER A 211 -2.03 15.10 -9.81
N ASN A 212 -2.71 16.24 -9.67
CA ASN A 212 -2.13 17.46 -9.11
C ASN A 212 -2.31 17.55 -7.59
N THR A 213 -3.00 16.58 -6.98
CA THR A 213 -3.28 16.54 -5.55
C THR A 213 -2.94 15.17 -4.95
N THR A 214 -2.64 15.19 -3.65
CA THR A 214 -2.60 14.02 -2.78
C THR A 214 -3.87 14.02 -1.95
N ALA A 215 -4.58 12.90 -1.92
CA ALA A 215 -5.82 12.76 -1.15
C ALA A 215 -5.54 12.95 0.35
N GLU A 216 -6.51 13.51 1.07
CA GLU A 216 -6.39 13.83 2.50
C GLU A 216 -5.96 12.61 3.33
N TYR A 217 -6.52 11.44 3.01
CA TYR A 217 -6.14 10.19 3.67
C TYR A 217 -4.68 9.78 3.40
N ALA A 218 -4.20 9.90 2.16
CA ALA A 218 -2.81 9.60 1.83
C ALA A 218 -1.86 10.61 2.49
N GLN A 219 -2.23 11.89 2.55
CA GLN A 219 -1.46 12.91 3.26
C GLN A 219 -1.36 12.59 4.76
N LYS A 220 -2.45 12.18 5.39
CA LYS A 220 -2.46 11.75 6.80
C LYS A 220 -1.46 10.62 7.06
N LEU A 221 -1.41 9.61 6.19
CA LEU A 221 -0.44 8.51 6.32
C LEU A 221 1.01 9.03 6.26
N LEU A 222 1.31 9.95 5.32
CA LEU A 222 2.62 10.57 5.19
C LEU A 222 2.99 11.40 6.43
N ASP A 223 2.05 12.21 6.92
CA ASP A 223 2.23 13.04 8.12
C ASP A 223 2.50 12.19 9.38
N GLU A 224 1.92 10.99 9.44
CA GLU A 224 2.14 10.00 10.50
C GLU A 224 3.45 9.20 10.32
N GLY A 225 4.20 9.43 9.24
CA GLY A 225 5.52 8.87 8.99
C GLY A 225 5.54 7.59 8.13
N ALA A 226 4.40 7.23 7.52
CA ALA A 226 4.34 6.09 6.62
C ALA A 226 5.12 6.33 5.33
N VAL A 227 5.63 5.24 4.73
CA VAL A 227 6.37 5.25 3.48
C VAL A 227 5.48 4.67 2.39
N ILE A 228 4.96 5.50 1.48
CA ILE A 228 4.16 5.04 0.35
C ILE A 228 5.10 4.54 -0.75
N VAL A 229 5.06 3.23 -1.04
CA VAL A 229 5.99 2.57 -1.98
C VAL A 229 5.38 2.32 -3.36
N GLY A 230 4.05 2.33 -3.49
CA GLY A 230 3.43 2.10 -4.78
C GLY A 230 1.91 2.22 -4.80
N LYS A 231 1.38 2.24 -6.02
CA LYS A 231 -0.05 2.22 -6.35
C LYS A 231 -0.46 0.81 -6.75
N THR A 232 -1.44 0.22 -6.09
CA THR A 232 -1.91 -1.15 -6.37
C THR A 232 -3.10 -1.19 -7.32
N LYS A 233 -3.16 -2.23 -8.15
CA LYS A 233 -4.21 -2.42 -9.15
C LYS A 233 -5.58 -2.56 -8.48
N THR A 234 -6.59 -1.98 -9.11
CA THR A 234 -7.99 -2.27 -8.83
C THR A 234 -8.55 -3.21 -9.89
N SER A 235 -9.66 -3.89 -9.60
CA SER A 235 -10.45 -4.47 -10.68
C SER A 235 -10.93 -3.34 -11.58
N GLN A 236 -10.96 -3.53 -12.90
CA GLN A 236 -11.47 -2.52 -13.82
C GLN A 236 -12.83 -1.95 -13.38
N PHE A 237 -12.85 -0.63 -13.15
CA PHE A 237 -13.99 0.11 -12.60
C PHE A 237 -14.58 -0.51 -11.33
N GLY A 238 -13.75 -1.09 -10.46
CA GLY A 238 -14.11 -1.61 -9.14
C GLY A 238 -14.86 -2.96 -9.12
N THR A 239 -15.39 -3.42 -10.26
CA THR A 239 -16.28 -4.59 -10.30
C THR A 239 -15.85 -5.69 -11.26
N ALA A 240 -14.86 -5.39 -12.10
CA ALA A 240 -14.36 -6.33 -13.08
C ALA A 240 -13.82 -7.64 -12.51
N ALA A 241 -13.66 -8.55 -13.43
CA ALA A 241 -13.64 -9.97 -13.29
C ALA A 241 -12.60 -10.55 -14.27
N GLU A 242 -12.64 -10.13 -15.54
CA GLU A 242 -11.96 -10.83 -16.63
C GLU A 242 -10.56 -10.28 -16.95
N TRP A 243 -10.15 -9.15 -16.38
CA TRP A 243 -8.78 -8.61 -16.46
C TRP A 243 -8.25 -8.49 -17.90
N ILE A 244 -9.01 -7.82 -18.76
CA ILE A 244 -8.72 -7.78 -20.20
C ILE A 244 -7.72 -6.69 -20.62
N ASP A 245 -7.59 -5.64 -19.82
CA ASP A 245 -6.73 -4.49 -20.09
C ASP A 245 -5.38 -4.54 -19.34
N GLN A 246 -5.31 -5.37 -18.29
CA GLN A 246 -4.19 -5.55 -17.37
C GLN A 246 -4.23 -7.02 -16.93
N GLN A 247 -3.07 -7.62 -16.69
CA GLN A 247 -3.01 -8.97 -16.14
C GLN A 247 -3.44 -8.97 -14.66
N ALA A 248 -4.20 -10.01 -14.28
CA ALA A 248 -4.75 -10.17 -12.95
C ALA A 248 -3.67 -10.41 -11.89
N PRO A 249 -3.74 -9.77 -10.71
CA PRO A 249 -2.85 -10.09 -9.61
C PRO A 249 -2.94 -11.57 -9.24
N TRP A 250 -1.78 -12.18 -9.03
CA TRP A 250 -1.67 -13.57 -8.64
C TRP A 250 -2.02 -13.76 -7.17
N SER A 251 -2.67 -14.89 -6.88
CA SER A 251 -2.89 -15.31 -5.49
C SER A 251 -1.61 -15.93 -4.94
N VAL A 252 -1.31 -15.67 -3.69
CA VAL A 252 -0.21 -16.35 -2.98
C VAL A 252 -0.64 -17.70 -2.41
N ARG A 253 -1.95 -17.99 -2.46
CA ARG A 253 -2.54 -19.22 -1.94
C ARG A 253 -2.73 -20.25 -3.03
N GLY A 254 -2.67 -21.52 -2.61
CA GLY A 254 -2.86 -22.67 -3.50
C GLY A 254 -1.73 -22.77 -4.51
N ASP A 255 -2.10 -22.96 -5.77
CA ASP A 255 -1.19 -23.00 -6.93
C ASP A 255 -0.97 -21.62 -7.59
N GLY A 256 -1.51 -20.57 -6.97
CA GLY A 256 -1.48 -19.20 -7.46
C GLY A 256 -2.58 -18.81 -8.46
N TYR A 257 -3.35 -19.78 -8.97
CA TYR A 257 -4.44 -19.56 -9.93
C TYR A 257 -5.80 -19.35 -9.27
N GLN A 258 -5.85 -19.31 -7.94
CA GLN A 258 -7.05 -18.88 -7.23
C GLN A 258 -7.33 -17.41 -7.53
N ARG A 259 -8.48 -17.13 -8.14
CA ARG A 259 -8.86 -15.75 -8.47
C ARG A 259 -9.21 -14.93 -7.23
N ILE A 260 -8.52 -13.81 -7.06
CA ILE A 260 -8.84 -12.79 -6.06
C ILE A 260 -10.01 -11.95 -6.62
N LYS A 261 -11.06 -11.76 -5.82
CA LYS A 261 -12.28 -11.03 -6.22
C LYS A 261 -12.41 -9.74 -5.41
N GLY A 262 -13.17 -8.78 -5.95
CA GLY A 262 -13.47 -7.49 -5.31
C GLY A 262 -12.81 -6.31 -6.02
N GLY A 263 -12.99 -5.10 -5.49
CA GLY A 263 -12.44 -3.88 -6.09
C GLY A 263 -10.95 -3.68 -5.82
N THR A 264 -10.47 -4.13 -4.66
CA THR A 264 -9.11 -3.85 -4.15
C THR A 264 -8.15 -5.05 -4.17
N VAL A 265 -8.34 -5.92 -5.15
CA VAL A 265 -7.50 -7.08 -5.49
C VAL A 265 -5.99 -6.88 -5.39
N GLY A 266 -5.42 -5.80 -5.95
CA GLY A 266 -3.97 -5.55 -5.93
C GLY A 266 -3.45 -5.31 -4.51
N ALA A 267 -4.13 -4.48 -3.71
CA ALA A 267 -3.76 -4.25 -2.31
C ALA A 267 -3.74 -5.55 -1.50
N ALA A 268 -4.73 -6.41 -1.72
CA ALA A 268 -4.83 -7.69 -1.03
C ALA A 268 -3.79 -8.71 -1.51
N ALA A 269 -3.46 -8.74 -2.81
CA ALA A 269 -2.42 -9.61 -3.37
C ALA A 269 -1.02 -9.18 -2.88
N ALA A 270 -0.71 -7.89 -3.00
CA ALA A 270 0.55 -7.31 -2.57
C ALA A 270 0.84 -7.61 -1.10
N LEU A 271 -0.13 -7.37 -0.21
CA LEU A 271 0.08 -7.65 1.21
C LEU A 271 0.07 -9.14 1.52
N ALA A 272 -0.63 -9.98 0.78
CA ALA A 272 -0.52 -11.40 1.02
C ALA A 272 0.87 -11.94 0.62
N GLY A 273 1.48 -11.39 -0.42
CA GLY A 273 2.69 -11.95 -1.03
C GLY A 273 4.02 -11.32 -0.64
N TYR A 274 4.08 -10.01 -0.41
CA TYR A 274 5.36 -9.31 -0.23
C TYR A 274 5.73 -9.08 1.22
N GLU A 275 6.59 -9.91 1.80
CA GLU A 275 7.03 -9.77 3.21
C GLU A 275 7.59 -8.37 3.53
N TRP A 276 8.24 -7.73 2.57
CA TRP A 276 8.80 -6.36 2.69
C TRP A 276 7.73 -5.26 2.80
N LEU A 277 6.47 -5.55 2.46
CA LEU A 277 5.34 -4.62 2.54
C LEU A 277 4.60 -4.81 3.87
N ASP A 278 4.41 -3.73 4.63
CA ASP A 278 3.85 -3.82 5.97
C ASP A 278 2.33 -3.73 5.98
N ARG A 279 1.74 -2.79 5.21
CA ARG A 279 0.29 -2.57 5.13
C ARG A 279 -0.15 -2.27 3.70
N SER A 280 -1.44 -2.38 3.45
CA SER A 280 -2.04 -1.94 2.19
C SER A 280 -3.39 -1.29 2.41
N VAL A 281 -3.70 -0.30 1.58
CA VAL A 281 -4.93 0.50 1.65
C VAL A 281 -5.68 0.36 0.33
N GLY A 282 -6.91 -0.11 0.44
CA GLY A 282 -7.86 -0.33 -0.64
C GLY A 282 -9.07 0.57 -0.56
N ILE A 283 -9.83 0.62 -1.66
CA ILE A 283 -11.14 1.25 -1.71
C ILE A 283 -12.12 0.23 -2.29
N ASP A 284 -13.16 -0.13 -1.52
CA ASP A 284 -14.25 -0.98 -2.01
C ASP A 284 -15.54 -0.79 -1.19
N ASP A 285 -16.63 -1.36 -1.69
CA ASP A 285 -17.98 -1.29 -1.11
C ASP A 285 -18.31 -2.41 -0.11
N GLY A 286 -17.32 -3.20 0.30
CA GLY A 286 -17.51 -4.28 1.26
C GLY A 286 -18.23 -5.52 0.75
N ARG A 287 -18.87 -5.49 -0.44
CA ARG A 287 -19.72 -6.61 -0.92
C ARG A 287 -18.92 -7.88 -1.20
N VAL A 288 -17.67 -7.73 -1.62
CA VAL A 288 -16.76 -8.84 -1.90
C VAL A 288 -15.48 -8.64 -1.13
N VAL A 289 -15.28 -9.46 -0.10
CA VAL A 289 -14.03 -9.49 0.65
C VAL A 289 -12.99 -10.28 -0.15
N PRO A 290 -11.82 -9.69 -0.47
CA PRO A 290 -10.77 -10.42 -1.16
C PRO A 290 -10.22 -11.50 -0.22
N GLY A 291 -10.55 -12.75 -0.51
CA GLY A 291 -10.10 -13.88 0.30
C GLY A 291 -8.64 -14.18 0.03
N ASN A 292 -7.72 -13.66 0.86
CA ASN A 292 -6.27 -13.93 0.75
C ASN A 292 -5.60 -14.39 2.07
N GLY A 293 -6.38 -14.68 3.12
CA GLY A 293 -5.82 -15.16 4.39
C GLY A 293 -5.12 -14.07 5.22
N ILE A 294 -5.45 -12.81 4.94
CA ILE A 294 -4.96 -11.62 5.66
C ILE A 294 -6.13 -10.96 6.38
N TYR A 295 -5.84 -10.18 7.41
CA TYR A 295 -6.85 -9.41 8.11
C TYR A 295 -7.18 -8.14 7.32
N SER A 296 -8.46 -7.78 7.27
CA SER A 296 -8.90 -6.51 6.71
C SER A 296 -9.97 -5.84 7.56
N LEU A 297 -10.00 -4.51 7.54
CA LEU A 297 -11.02 -3.69 8.19
C LEU A 297 -11.51 -2.62 7.23
N ILE A 298 -12.82 -2.40 7.17
CA ILE A 298 -13.42 -1.28 6.47
C ILE A 298 -13.66 -0.15 7.48
N GLN A 299 -13.13 1.04 7.23
CA GLN A 299 -13.30 2.19 8.11
C GLN A 299 -14.71 2.81 7.96
N SER A 300 -15.25 3.31 9.07
CA SER A 300 -16.50 4.08 9.08
C SER A 300 -16.32 5.49 8.49
N GLU A 301 -17.45 6.12 8.17
CA GLU A 301 -17.63 7.19 7.17
C GLU A 301 -16.98 8.56 7.47
N GLU A 302 -16.39 8.80 8.63
CA GLU A 302 -16.21 10.17 9.15
C GLU A 302 -15.15 11.08 8.50
N ASP A 303 -14.44 10.71 7.42
CA ASP A 303 -13.63 11.65 6.57
C ASP A 303 -12.71 10.93 5.54
N THR A 304 -12.71 9.59 5.47
CA THR A 304 -11.61 8.84 4.83
C THR A 304 -11.65 8.76 3.31
N THR A 305 -12.77 9.09 2.66
CA THR A 305 -12.94 8.99 1.19
C THR A 305 -13.00 10.34 0.48
N LYS A 306 -12.85 11.45 1.22
CA LYS A 306 -12.82 12.78 0.65
C LYS A 306 -11.64 12.90 -0.33
N ASP A 307 -11.93 13.39 -1.52
CA ASP A 307 -11.00 13.50 -2.66
C ASP A 307 -10.45 12.17 -3.20
N ILE A 308 -11.03 11.02 -2.82
CA ILE A 308 -10.76 9.71 -3.43
C ILE A 308 -11.72 9.47 -4.59
N ILE A 309 -11.25 8.84 -5.67
CA ILE A 309 -12.10 8.52 -6.82
C ILE A 309 -12.85 7.21 -6.54
N THR A 310 -14.11 7.31 -6.12
CA THR A 310 -14.96 6.17 -5.78
C THR A 310 -15.82 5.73 -6.96
N THR A 311 -16.30 4.49 -6.88
CA THR A 311 -17.25 3.88 -7.81
C THR A 311 -18.67 3.89 -7.26
N SER A 312 -18.88 4.14 -5.97
CA SER A 312 -20.20 4.29 -5.37
C SER A 312 -20.12 5.08 -4.05
N ASN A 313 -21.26 5.52 -3.51
CA ASN A 313 -21.29 6.11 -2.17
C ASN A 313 -21.15 5.06 -1.05
N PHE A 314 -21.11 3.78 -1.39
CA PHE A 314 -20.84 2.68 -0.46
C PHE A 314 -19.34 2.38 -0.33
N ASP A 315 -18.51 2.93 -1.22
CA ASP A 315 -17.08 2.71 -1.18
C ASP A 315 -16.49 3.29 0.10
N ARG A 316 -15.64 2.51 0.76
CA ARG A 316 -14.97 2.87 2.00
C ARG A 316 -13.50 2.46 1.90
N THR A 317 -12.69 3.08 2.75
CA THR A 317 -11.29 2.73 2.90
C THR A 317 -11.18 1.38 3.60
N ARG A 318 -10.60 0.40 2.90
CA ARG A 318 -10.28 -0.92 3.45
C ARG A 318 -8.79 -0.99 3.76
N LEU A 319 -8.47 -1.35 4.99
CA LEU A 319 -7.10 -1.52 5.46
C LEU A 319 -6.77 -3.00 5.52
N PHE A 320 -5.54 -3.33 5.17
CA PHE A 320 -5.02 -4.69 5.19
C PHE A 320 -3.78 -4.78 6.08
N SER A 321 -3.70 -5.87 6.86
CA SER A 321 -2.55 -6.22 7.69
C SER A 321 -2.42 -7.75 7.79
N ARG A 322 -1.19 -8.24 7.97
CA ARG A 322 -0.95 -9.65 8.35
C ARG A 322 -1.25 -9.95 9.82
N SER A 323 -1.51 -8.92 10.63
CA SER A 323 -1.86 -9.05 12.05
C SER A 323 -2.96 -8.07 12.47
N LEU A 324 -3.78 -8.47 13.44
CA LEU A 324 -4.81 -7.62 14.05
C LEU A 324 -4.20 -6.37 14.70
N LYS A 325 -3.08 -6.53 15.42
CA LYS A 325 -2.31 -5.40 15.96
C LYS A 325 -1.96 -4.41 14.85
N GLY A 326 -1.50 -4.92 13.71
CA GLY A 326 -1.16 -4.06 12.60
C GLY A 326 -2.35 -3.31 11.98
N LEU A 327 -3.55 -3.88 11.99
CA LEU A 327 -4.77 -3.14 11.62
C LEU A 327 -5.07 -2.04 12.63
N LEU A 328 -4.94 -2.33 13.93
CA LEU A 328 -5.17 -1.32 14.98
C LEU A 328 -4.18 -0.16 14.84
N ASP A 329 -2.90 -0.46 14.63
CA ASP A 329 -1.84 0.54 14.50
C ASP A 329 -2.11 1.53 13.35
N ILE A 330 -2.66 1.06 12.21
CA ILE A 330 -2.99 1.94 11.06
C ILE A 330 -4.33 2.67 11.22
N THR A 331 -5.28 2.13 11.98
CA THR A 331 -6.60 2.77 12.17
C THR A 331 -6.58 3.95 13.13
N ASN A 332 -5.85 3.80 14.23
CA ASN A 332 -5.79 4.81 15.28
C ASN A 332 -4.37 4.88 15.87
N PRO A 333 -3.42 5.39 15.08
CA PRO A 333 -2.01 5.33 15.45
C PRO A 333 -1.65 6.20 16.67
N LYS A 334 -2.53 7.13 17.08
CA LYS A 334 -2.30 8.07 18.19
C LYS A 334 -2.89 7.62 19.53
N ASN A 335 -3.85 6.69 19.53
CA ASN A 335 -4.38 6.13 20.79
C ASN A 335 -3.53 4.94 21.24
N LYS A 336 -2.76 5.15 22.31
CA LYS A 336 -2.40 4.04 23.19
C LYS A 336 -3.70 3.42 23.68
N LEU A 337 -3.86 2.13 23.42
CA LEU A 337 -4.89 1.22 23.93
C LEU A 337 -5.52 1.75 25.22
N HIS A 338 -6.72 2.33 25.13
CA HIS A 338 -7.64 2.23 26.26
C HIS A 338 -7.81 0.73 26.55
N GLU A 339 -8.03 0.35 27.82
CA GLU A 339 -8.43 -1.02 28.10
C GLU A 339 -9.59 -1.39 27.17
N PRO A 340 -9.50 -2.51 26.44
CA PRO A 340 -10.52 -2.87 25.49
C PRO A 340 -11.85 -2.96 26.26
N ILE A 341 -12.81 -2.12 25.89
CA ILE A 341 -14.18 -2.26 26.38
C ILE A 341 -14.68 -3.56 25.75
N LEU A 342 -14.72 -4.63 26.54
CA LEU A 342 -15.22 -5.92 26.09
C LEU A 342 -16.71 -5.79 25.83
N SER A 343 -17.15 -6.31 24.69
CA SER A 343 -18.57 -6.37 24.35
C SER A 343 -19.31 -7.24 25.38
N THR A 344 -20.46 -6.75 25.85
CA THR A 344 -21.30 -7.47 26.81
C THR A 344 -22.32 -8.39 26.13
N GLU A 345 -22.40 -8.34 24.80
CA GLU A 345 -23.39 -9.06 23.99
C GLU A 345 -22.76 -9.56 22.69
N VAL A 346 -23.14 -10.76 22.27
CA VAL A 346 -22.74 -11.37 20.99
C VAL A 346 -24.01 -11.80 20.26
N LEU A 347 -24.29 -11.17 19.12
CA LEU A 347 -25.47 -11.45 18.31
C LEU A 347 -25.07 -12.17 17.01
N ILE A 348 -25.67 -13.34 16.75
CA ILE A 348 -25.40 -14.16 15.57
C ILE A 348 -26.66 -14.23 14.68
N PRO A 349 -26.70 -13.51 13.54
CA PRO A 349 -27.81 -13.60 12.58
C PRO A 349 -27.87 -14.98 11.91
N LYS A 350 -29.01 -15.66 12.02
CA LYS A 350 -29.21 -17.00 11.41
C LYS A 350 -29.71 -16.97 9.97
N ASP A 351 -30.34 -15.87 9.57
CA ASP A 351 -31.09 -15.73 8.32
C ASP A 351 -30.41 -14.81 7.29
N LEU A 352 -29.17 -14.40 7.54
CA LEU A 352 -28.37 -13.56 6.64
C LEU A 352 -27.25 -14.30 5.91
N SER A 353 -26.96 -15.56 6.26
CA SER A 353 -25.91 -16.37 5.63
C SER A 353 -26.42 -17.76 5.28
N SER A 354 -25.95 -18.29 4.14
CA SER A 354 -26.12 -19.69 3.74
C SER A 354 -24.75 -20.36 3.73
N ALA A 355 -24.25 -20.69 4.92
CA ALA A 355 -22.97 -21.38 5.07
C ALA A 355 -23.11 -22.87 4.71
N ASP A 356 -22.05 -23.46 4.17
CA ASP A 356 -21.95 -24.91 4.02
C ASP A 356 -21.59 -25.59 5.36
N GLU A 357 -21.66 -26.92 5.42
CA GLU A 357 -21.37 -27.68 6.65
C GLU A 357 -19.98 -27.39 7.24
N THR A 358 -18.99 -27.10 6.40
CA THR A 358 -17.62 -26.79 6.85
C THR A 358 -17.55 -25.38 7.42
N GLN A 359 -18.20 -24.41 6.77
CA GLN A 359 -18.29 -23.04 7.25
C GLN A 359 -19.07 -22.96 8.56
N ASP A 360 -20.17 -23.68 8.68
CA ASP A 360 -20.98 -23.75 9.90
C ASP A 360 -20.19 -24.30 11.09
N ALA A 361 -19.37 -25.33 10.86
CA ALA A 361 -18.50 -25.89 11.89
C ALA A 361 -17.47 -24.84 12.38
N VAL A 362 -16.81 -24.15 11.45
CA VAL A 362 -15.82 -23.10 11.78
C VAL A 362 -16.47 -21.92 12.51
N ILE A 363 -17.66 -21.49 12.07
CA ILE A 363 -18.40 -20.41 12.74
C ILE A 363 -18.80 -20.84 14.15
N THR A 364 -19.29 -22.08 14.32
CA THR A 364 -19.67 -22.61 15.62
C THR A 364 -18.47 -22.66 16.58
N ASP A 365 -17.33 -23.17 16.12
CA ASP A 365 -16.09 -23.19 16.92
C ASP A 365 -15.65 -21.77 17.29
N PHE A 366 -15.68 -20.83 16.34
CA PHE A 366 -15.31 -19.44 16.59
C PHE A 366 -16.25 -18.76 17.60
N VAL A 367 -17.56 -18.98 17.49
CA VAL A 367 -18.54 -18.46 18.45
C VAL A 367 -18.30 -19.05 19.84
N SER A 368 -17.99 -20.36 19.94
CA SER A 368 -17.63 -20.98 21.23
C SER A 368 -16.44 -20.29 21.88
N ILE A 369 -15.36 -20.07 21.13
CA ILE A 369 -14.16 -19.39 21.60
C ILE A 369 -14.49 -17.95 22.05
N LEU A 370 -15.34 -17.25 21.29
CA LEU A 370 -15.72 -15.88 21.60
C LEU A 370 -16.56 -15.79 22.88
N GLN A 371 -17.48 -16.74 23.10
CA GLN A 371 -18.27 -16.82 24.34
C GLN A 371 -17.38 -17.05 25.56
N ASP A 372 -16.44 -17.99 25.47
CA ASP A 372 -15.50 -18.30 26.56
C ASP A 372 -14.57 -17.11 26.84
N PHE A 373 -14.13 -16.40 25.80
CA PHE A 373 -13.25 -15.24 25.94
C PHE A 373 -13.95 -14.02 26.56
N LEU A 374 -15.21 -13.77 26.20
CA LEU A 374 -15.98 -12.62 26.69
C LEU A 374 -16.76 -12.91 27.99
N ASP A 375 -16.88 -14.18 28.39
CA ASP A 375 -17.79 -14.64 29.45
C ASP A 375 -19.26 -14.22 29.19
N VAL A 376 -19.68 -14.36 27.93
CA VAL A 376 -21.01 -13.96 27.42
C VAL A 376 -21.61 -15.10 26.60
N GLN A 377 -22.91 -15.34 26.73
CA GLN A 377 -23.63 -16.27 25.87
C GLN A 377 -24.04 -15.60 24.56
N ALA A 378 -23.80 -16.26 23.43
CA ALA A 378 -24.21 -15.75 22.13
C ALA A 378 -25.72 -15.91 21.94
N GLU A 379 -26.38 -14.82 21.57
CA GLU A 379 -27.79 -14.83 21.19
C GLU A 379 -27.90 -14.98 19.67
N TYR A 380 -28.64 -15.99 19.24
CA TYR A 380 -28.92 -16.19 17.84
C TYR A 380 -30.22 -15.52 17.44
N ILE A 381 -30.14 -14.57 16.52
CA ILE A 381 -31.28 -13.75 16.10
C ILE A 381 -31.76 -14.09 14.69
N ASP A 382 -33.03 -13.81 14.45
CA ASP A 382 -33.68 -13.91 13.15
C ASP A 382 -34.06 -12.47 12.74
N VAL A 383 -33.26 -11.90 11.85
CA VAL A 383 -33.35 -10.50 11.44
C VAL A 383 -34.65 -10.25 10.68
N GLY A 384 -35.12 -11.22 9.89
CA GLY A 384 -36.43 -11.20 9.25
C GLY A 384 -37.58 -11.11 10.25
N LYS A 385 -37.55 -11.88 11.35
CA LYS A 385 -38.56 -11.75 12.41
C LYS A 385 -38.48 -10.42 13.16
N ILE A 386 -37.30 -9.83 13.28
CA ILE A 386 -37.15 -8.49 13.85
C ILE A 386 -37.76 -7.46 12.91
N TRP A 387 -37.50 -7.58 11.60
CA TRP A 387 -38.11 -6.76 10.56
C TRP A 387 -39.64 -6.84 10.60
N ASP A 388 -40.22 -8.04 10.73
CA ASP A 388 -41.68 -8.20 10.76
C ASP A 388 -42.37 -7.45 11.92
N LYS A 389 -41.65 -7.20 13.01
CA LYS A 389 -42.17 -6.41 14.15
C LYS A 389 -42.19 -4.91 13.86
N ASN A 390 -41.28 -4.43 13.03
CA ASN A 390 -41.14 -3.00 12.72
C ASN A 390 -40.60 -2.81 11.29
N PRO A 391 -41.39 -3.18 10.26
CA PRO A 391 -40.92 -3.07 8.88
C PRO A 391 -40.92 -1.60 8.45
N PRO A 392 -39.98 -1.19 7.58
CA PRO A 392 -40.02 0.13 6.98
C PRO A 392 -41.31 0.29 6.16
N ALA A 393 -41.83 1.52 6.09
CA ALA A 393 -43.10 1.80 5.41
C ALA A 393 -43.06 1.41 3.92
N GLU A 394 -41.89 1.57 3.30
CA GLU A 394 -41.59 1.22 1.92
C GLU A 394 -41.77 -0.28 1.65
N ALA A 395 -41.62 -1.13 2.68
CA ALA A 395 -41.82 -2.57 2.54
C ALA A 395 -43.25 -2.95 2.20
N SER A 396 -44.23 -2.07 2.42
CA SER A 396 -45.64 -2.30 2.05
C SER A 396 -46.20 -3.63 2.58
N GLY A 397 -45.72 -4.07 3.74
CA GLY A 397 -46.10 -5.35 4.36
C GLY A 397 -45.33 -6.58 3.85
N GLU A 398 -44.35 -6.43 2.97
CA GLU A 398 -43.44 -7.50 2.58
C GLU A 398 -42.45 -7.83 3.71
N GLY A 399 -42.25 -9.13 3.94
CA GLY A 399 -41.17 -9.60 4.81
C GLY A 399 -39.80 -9.26 4.22
N MET A 400 -38.77 -9.18 5.07
CA MET A 400 -37.43 -8.69 4.70
C MET A 400 -36.89 -9.30 3.41
N GLN A 401 -36.93 -10.63 3.26
CA GLN A 401 -36.34 -11.28 2.09
C GLN A 401 -37.11 -11.03 0.80
N ALA A 402 -38.44 -10.97 0.88
CA ALA A 402 -39.26 -10.57 -0.25
C ALA A 402 -38.96 -9.11 -0.63
N PHE A 403 -38.89 -8.20 0.34
CA PHE A 403 -38.52 -6.81 0.09
C PHE A 403 -37.14 -6.70 -0.56
N MET A 404 -36.12 -7.35 -0.01
CA MET A 404 -34.75 -7.33 -0.56
C MET A 404 -34.69 -7.91 -1.97
N GLN A 405 -35.44 -8.97 -2.28
CA GLN A 405 -35.49 -9.61 -3.60
C GLN A 405 -36.32 -8.81 -4.61
N ASN A 406 -37.51 -8.37 -4.24
CA ASN A 406 -38.49 -7.70 -5.10
C ASN A 406 -38.07 -6.26 -5.39
N MET A 407 -37.74 -5.50 -4.35
CA MET A 407 -37.27 -4.13 -4.51
C MET A 407 -35.84 -4.08 -5.03
N LYS A 408 -35.06 -5.18 -4.86
CA LYS A 408 -33.62 -5.19 -5.10
C LYS A 408 -32.94 -4.00 -4.41
N ALA A 409 -33.48 -3.55 -3.26
CA ALA A 409 -33.20 -2.21 -2.77
C ALA A 409 -31.69 -1.95 -2.53
N PRO A 410 -30.93 -2.83 -1.83
CA PRO A 410 -29.49 -2.65 -1.69
C PRO A 410 -28.76 -2.66 -3.03
N PHE A 411 -29.17 -3.56 -3.93
CA PHE A 411 -28.58 -3.64 -5.27
C PHE A 411 -28.87 -2.40 -6.09
N ARG A 412 -30.11 -1.87 -6.09
CA ARG A 412 -30.53 -0.70 -6.88
C ARG A 412 -29.89 0.59 -6.39
N SER A 413 -29.80 0.79 -5.08
CA SER A 413 -29.11 1.96 -4.51
C SER A 413 -27.64 1.98 -4.94
N TRP A 414 -26.94 0.85 -4.78
CA TRP A 414 -25.58 0.73 -5.27
C TRP A 414 -25.49 0.85 -6.79
N CYS A 415 -26.44 0.25 -7.54
CA CYS A 415 -26.46 0.29 -9.01
C CYS A 415 -26.54 1.72 -9.54
N TYR A 416 -27.42 2.52 -8.93
CA TYR A 416 -27.62 3.92 -9.30
C TYR A 416 -26.31 4.70 -9.10
N ASP A 417 -25.72 4.60 -7.91
CA ASP A 417 -24.44 5.25 -7.60
C ASP A 417 -23.33 4.79 -8.55
N TYR A 418 -23.25 3.49 -8.80
CA TYR A 418 -22.26 2.90 -9.70
C TYR A 418 -22.39 3.37 -11.13
N TYR A 419 -23.61 3.46 -11.65
CA TYR A 419 -23.85 3.97 -12.99
C TYR A 419 -23.40 5.44 -13.10
N HIS A 420 -23.86 6.28 -12.17
CA HIS A 420 -23.63 7.72 -12.22
C HIS A 420 -22.20 8.14 -11.86
N ALA A 421 -21.45 7.32 -11.10
CA ALA A 421 -20.03 7.55 -10.83
C ALA A 421 -19.18 7.69 -12.10
N PHE A 422 -19.64 7.13 -13.23
CA PHE A 422 -18.92 7.18 -14.52
C PHE A 422 -19.61 8.04 -15.58
N ASP A 423 -20.62 8.85 -15.24
CA ASP A 423 -21.29 9.73 -16.20
C ASP A 423 -20.33 10.69 -16.90
N GLU A 424 -19.51 11.38 -16.09
CA GLU A 424 -18.55 12.34 -16.60
C GLU A 424 -17.50 11.68 -17.48
N PHE A 425 -16.99 10.51 -17.06
CA PHE A 425 -16.04 9.71 -17.83
C PHE A 425 -16.63 9.32 -19.19
N ARG A 426 -17.81 8.69 -19.21
CA ARG A 426 -18.46 8.23 -20.46
C ARG A 426 -18.77 9.41 -21.38
N ARG A 427 -19.27 10.52 -20.83
CA ARG A 427 -19.57 11.75 -21.58
C ARG A 427 -18.31 12.35 -22.21
N GLN A 428 -17.25 12.57 -21.43
CA GLN A 428 -15.99 13.12 -21.93
C GLN A 428 -15.32 12.19 -22.95
N TYR A 429 -15.34 10.88 -22.70
CA TYR A 429 -14.77 9.88 -23.61
C TYR A 429 -15.46 9.93 -24.97
N ARG A 430 -16.80 9.89 -24.99
CA ARG A 430 -17.60 9.94 -26.23
C ARG A 430 -17.42 11.26 -26.98
N GLN A 431 -17.28 12.38 -26.25
CA GLN A 431 -16.99 13.69 -26.85
C GLN A 431 -15.62 13.73 -27.53
N LYS A 432 -14.58 13.17 -26.90
CA LYS A 432 -13.19 13.18 -27.40
C LYS A 432 -12.96 12.18 -28.53
N PHE A 433 -13.43 10.94 -28.38
CA PHE A 433 -13.08 9.83 -29.26
C PHE A 433 -14.17 9.44 -30.26
N ARG A 434 -15.41 9.91 -30.07
CA ARG A 434 -16.57 9.62 -30.95
C ARG A 434 -17.05 8.16 -30.96
N TYR A 435 -16.66 7.37 -29.97
CA TYR A 435 -17.18 6.03 -29.70
C TYR A 435 -17.22 5.78 -28.18
N GLU A 436 -17.89 4.71 -27.73
CA GLU A 436 -17.99 4.35 -26.31
C GLU A 436 -16.66 3.82 -25.75
N PRO A 437 -16.32 4.08 -24.48
CA PRO A 437 -15.20 3.42 -23.86
C PRO A 437 -15.42 1.91 -23.85
N PHE A 438 -14.37 1.16 -24.17
CA PHE A 438 -14.40 -0.28 -24.00
C PHE A 438 -14.36 -0.63 -22.51
N THR A 439 -15.22 -1.57 -22.12
CA THR A 439 -15.28 -2.15 -20.78
C THR A 439 -15.50 -3.64 -20.89
N GLU A 440 -14.94 -4.38 -19.94
CA GLU A 440 -15.20 -5.81 -19.88
C GLU A 440 -16.65 -6.16 -19.49
N ALA A 441 -16.99 -7.45 -19.53
CA ALA A 441 -18.36 -7.92 -19.38
C ALA A 441 -19.05 -7.47 -18.08
N THR A 442 -18.34 -7.42 -16.95
CA THR A 442 -18.98 -7.14 -15.65
C THR A 442 -19.34 -5.67 -15.44
N PRO A 443 -18.44 -4.67 -15.60
CA PRO A 443 -18.82 -3.26 -15.63
C PRO A 443 -19.82 -2.94 -16.75
N GLN A 444 -19.68 -3.57 -17.93
CA GLN A 444 -20.63 -3.38 -19.03
C GLN A 444 -22.03 -3.85 -18.65
N PHE A 445 -22.14 -5.02 -18.01
CA PHE A 445 -23.39 -5.53 -17.48
C PHE A 445 -24.01 -4.53 -16.50
N PHE A 446 -23.25 -4.04 -15.52
CA PHE A 446 -23.77 -3.07 -14.56
C PHE A 446 -24.19 -1.75 -15.24
N TRP A 447 -23.40 -1.22 -16.17
CA TRP A 447 -23.82 -0.02 -16.92
C TRP A 447 -25.05 -0.25 -17.81
N PHE A 448 -25.41 -1.49 -18.12
CA PHE A 448 -26.62 -1.80 -18.87
C PHE A 448 -27.84 -2.04 -17.96
N VAL A 449 -27.68 -2.77 -16.84
CA VAL A 449 -28.81 -3.14 -15.96
C VAL A 449 -29.10 -2.12 -14.87
N CYS A 450 -28.13 -1.28 -14.51
CA CYS A 450 -28.34 -0.21 -13.57
C CYS A 450 -29.14 0.91 -14.24
N PRO A 451 -30.16 1.46 -13.55
CA PRO A 451 -30.97 2.53 -14.10
C PRO A 451 -30.11 3.79 -14.33
N PRO A 452 -30.32 4.50 -15.44
CA PRO A 452 -29.80 5.85 -15.64
C PRO A 452 -30.59 6.92 -14.88
#